data_AF-A0AAP2BQC4-F1
#
_entry.id   AF-A0AAP2BQC4-F1
#
_cell.length_a   1.000
_cell.length_b   1.000
_cell.length_c   1.000
_cell.angle_alpha   90.00
_cell.angle_beta   90.00
_cell.angle_gamma   90.00
#
_symmetry.space_group_name_H-M   'P 1'
#
loop_
_entity.id
_entity.type
_entity.pdbx_description
1 polymer ?
#
loop_
_entity_poly.entity_id
_entity_poly.type
_entity_poly.pdbx_seq_one_letter_code
_entity_poly.pdbx_strand_id
1 'polypeptide(L)'
;KMTSQMNNALQATIAENVGLIRSIPEKYFTEVEGLVMRSVARGRDLSYLTDELQKRYGITRRRAAFIARDQNNKATSVVQSARQQALGITQGIWKHSHAGKEPRPSHVKADGKVFELSKGMYLDGKWVMPGEEINCRCTWSPVIPGLS
;
A
#
# COMPACT_ATOMS: atom_id res chain seq x y z
N LYS A 1 14.74 -10.93 5.62
CA LYS A 1 14.80 -9.83 6.63
C LYS A 1 14.58 -8.51 5.88
N MET A 2 13.91 -7.51 6.47
CA MET A 2 13.71 -6.21 5.80
C MET A 2 15.05 -5.46 5.76
N THR A 3 15.44 -4.92 4.60
CA THR A 3 16.69 -4.16 4.46
C THR A 3 16.52 -2.73 4.98
N SER A 4 17.61 -2.04 5.26
CA SER A 4 17.58 -0.61 5.64
C SER A 4 16.93 0.26 4.56
N GLN A 5 17.22 -0.02 3.29
CA GLN A 5 16.59 0.66 2.15
C GLN A 5 15.08 0.43 2.09
N MET A 6 14.63 -0.81 2.30
CA MET A 6 13.19 -1.13 2.38
C MET A 6 12.50 -0.40 3.53
N ASN A 7 13.15 -0.34 4.70
CA ASN A 7 12.63 0.38 5.86
C ASN A 7 12.50 1.89 5.56
N ASN A 8 13.50 2.50 4.93
CA ASN A 8 13.48 3.93 4.61
C ASN A 8 12.36 4.27 3.61
N ALA A 9 12.22 3.48 2.53
CA ALA A 9 11.15 3.66 1.55
C ALA A 9 9.76 3.49 2.19
N LEU A 10 9.61 2.51 3.08
CA LEU A 10 8.38 2.28 3.82
C LEU A 10 8.03 3.46 4.75
N GLN A 11 9.00 3.97 5.52
CA GLN A 11 8.79 5.12 6.40
C GLN A 11 8.41 6.38 5.62
N ALA A 12 9.10 6.67 4.52
CA ALA A 12 8.77 7.80 3.66
C ALA A 12 7.34 7.72 3.11
N THR A 13 6.95 6.52 2.64
CA THR A 13 5.59 6.27 2.14
C THR A 13 4.55 6.47 3.25
N ILE A 14 4.82 5.99 4.47
CA ILE A 14 3.88 6.15 5.58
C ILE A 14 3.73 7.62 5.97
N ALA A 15 4.84 8.36 6.10
CA ALA A 15 4.82 9.78 6.46
C ALA A 15 4.02 10.62 5.45
N GLU A 16 4.28 10.44 4.15
CA GLU A 16 3.53 11.12 3.08
C GLU A 16 2.03 10.86 3.19
N ASN A 17 1.66 9.58 3.40
CA ASN A 17 0.27 9.17 3.39
C ASN A 17 -0.49 9.52 4.67
N VAL A 18 0.18 9.56 5.81
CA VAL A 18 -0.40 10.07 7.06
C VAL A 18 -0.68 11.57 6.96
N GLY A 19 0.19 12.33 6.27
CA GLY A 19 -0.03 13.75 5.97
C GLY A 19 -1.33 14.08 5.23
N LEU A 20 -1.91 13.09 4.52
CA LEU A 20 -3.18 13.24 3.80
C LEU A 20 -4.42 12.98 4.67
N ILE A 21 -4.25 12.52 5.91
CA ILE A 21 -5.36 12.16 6.80
C ILE A 21 -5.94 13.43 7.44
N ARG A 22 -7.09 13.88 6.92
CA ARG A 22 -7.80 15.06 7.47
C ARG A 22 -8.64 14.78 8.73
N SER A 23 -8.90 13.51 9.03
CA SER A 23 -9.76 13.12 10.17
C SER A 23 -9.00 13.00 11.49
N ILE A 24 -7.69 13.22 11.50
CA ILE A 24 -6.83 13.15 12.69
C ILE A 24 -6.00 14.45 12.70
N PRO A 25 -5.90 15.17 13.83
CA PRO A 25 -5.06 16.37 13.91
C PRO A 25 -3.58 16.07 13.65
N GLU A 26 -2.88 17.00 12.97
CA GLU A 26 -1.48 16.86 12.55
C GLU A 26 -0.52 16.59 13.71
N LYS A 27 -0.80 17.14 14.90
CA LYS A 27 -0.01 16.89 16.12
C LYS A 27 0.09 15.40 16.51
N TYR A 28 -0.75 14.52 15.95
CA TYR A 28 -0.74 13.09 16.20
C TYR A 28 -0.11 12.27 15.07
N PHE A 29 0.37 12.89 13.99
CA PHE A 29 0.85 12.15 12.82
C PHE A 29 2.01 11.21 13.12
N THR A 30 2.99 11.64 13.91
CA THR A 30 4.11 10.77 14.34
C THR A 30 3.61 9.51 15.08
N GLU A 31 2.54 9.63 15.87
CA GLU A 31 1.95 8.49 16.57
C GLU A 31 1.22 7.55 15.60
N VAL A 32 0.47 8.12 14.65
CA VAL A 32 -0.21 7.38 13.58
C VAL A 32 0.80 6.62 12.72
N GLU A 33 1.90 7.25 12.31
CA GLU A 33 2.99 6.60 11.57
C GLU A 33 3.53 5.39 12.34
N GLY A 34 3.77 5.55 13.65
CA GLY A 34 4.18 4.46 14.52
C GLY A 34 3.17 3.32 14.61
N LEU A 35 1.87 3.64 14.65
CA LEU A 35 0.79 2.63 14.63
C LEU A 35 0.76 1.85 13.32
N VAL A 36 0.90 2.54 12.18
CA VAL A 36 0.96 1.93 10.86
C VAL A 36 2.17 0.99 10.77
N MET A 37 3.36 1.46 11.18
CA MET A 37 4.57 0.64 11.19
C MET A 37 4.43 -0.63 12.03
N ARG A 38 3.81 -0.53 13.22
CA ARG A 38 3.52 -1.70 14.05
C ARG A 38 2.54 -2.66 13.38
N SER A 39 1.49 -2.16 12.74
CA SER A 39 0.54 -3.00 11.99
C SER A 39 1.22 -3.78 10.86
N VAL A 40 2.12 -3.13 10.13
CA VAL A 40 2.91 -3.76 9.05
C VAL A 40 3.87 -4.81 9.61
N ALA A 41 4.61 -4.49 10.67
CA ALA A 41 5.53 -5.41 11.33
C ALA A 41 4.82 -6.66 11.89
N ARG A 42 3.54 -6.53 12.27
CA ARG A 42 2.68 -7.62 12.73
C ARG A 42 2.00 -8.41 11.61
N GLY A 43 2.44 -8.25 10.36
CA GLY A 43 1.90 -9.00 9.22
C GLY A 43 0.58 -8.45 8.69
N ARG A 44 0.42 -7.11 8.69
CA ARG A 44 -0.80 -6.39 8.27
C ARG A 44 -1.97 -6.63 9.21
N ASP A 45 -1.73 -6.37 10.49
CA ASP A 45 -2.75 -6.46 11.53
C ASP A 45 -3.74 -5.27 11.41
N LEU A 46 -4.75 -5.44 10.54
CA LEU A 46 -5.75 -4.42 10.24
C LEU A 46 -6.68 -4.14 11.43
N SER A 47 -6.98 -5.17 12.24
CA SER A 47 -7.84 -5.02 13.41
C SER A 47 -7.15 -4.15 14.44
N TYR A 48 -5.90 -4.45 14.78
CA TYR A 48 -5.09 -3.65 15.69
C TYR A 48 -5.08 -2.18 15.28
N LEU A 49 -4.72 -1.88 14.03
CA LEU A 49 -4.64 -0.50 13.56
C LEU A 49 -6.00 0.19 13.58
N THR A 50 -7.06 -0.51 13.19
CA THR A 50 -8.43 0.03 13.26
C THR A 50 -8.83 0.40 14.68
N ASP A 51 -8.58 -0.51 15.63
CA ASP A 51 -8.99 -0.34 17.02
C ASP A 51 -8.18 0.78 17.69
N GLU A 52 -6.87 0.87 17.44
CA GLU A 52 -6.03 1.94 17.97
C GLU A 52 -6.42 3.32 17.41
N LEU A 53 -6.64 3.42 16.09
CA LEU A 53 -7.04 4.68 15.46
C LEU A 53 -8.40 5.15 15.99
N GLN A 54 -9.37 4.23 16.15
CA GLN A 54 -10.68 4.56 16.70
C GLN A 54 -10.58 5.02 18.15
N LYS A 55 -9.90 4.24 19.01
CA LYS A 55 -9.83 4.51 20.45
C LYS A 55 -9.09 5.80 20.77
N ARG A 56 -7.97 6.08 20.09
CA ARG A 56 -7.11 7.23 20.41
C ARG A 56 -7.61 8.55 19.84
N TYR A 57 -8.22 8.52 18.65
CA TYR A 57 -8.56 9.74 17.92
C TYR A 57 -10.06 10.00 17.77
N GLY A 58 -10.90 9.13 18.33
CA GLY A 58 -12.36 9.30 18.34
C GLY A 58 -13.00 9.26 16.94
N ILE A 59 -12.28 8.81 15.92
CA ILE A 59 -12.83 8.67 14.56
C ILE A 59 -13.75 7.46 14.48
N THR A 60 -14.70 7.50 13.54
CA THR A 60 -15.62 6.36 13.35
C THR A 60 -14.85 5.09 12.98
N ARG A 61 -15.34 3.92 13.42
CA ARG A 61 -14.74 2.62 13.07
C ARG A 61 -14.62 2.42 11.56
N ARG A 62 -15.61 2.91 10.80
CA ARG A 62 -15.58 2.89 9.33
C ARG A 62 -14.39 3.67 8.77
N ARG A 63 -14.12 4.86 9.31
CA ARG A 63 -12.97 5.68 8.90
C ARG A 63 -11.64 5.07 9.34
N ALA A 64 -11.56 4.57 10.57
CA ALA A 64 -10.38 3.86 11.06
C ALA A 64 -10.05 2.63 10.19
N ALA A 65 -11.04 1.80 9.87
CA ALA A 65 -10.85 0.63 9.01
C ALA A 65 -10.46 1.00 7.56
N PHE A 66 -10.93 2.14 7.06
CA PHE A 66 -10.51 2.68 5.78
C PHE A 66 -9.02 3.05 5.80
N ILE A 67 -8.59 3.85 6.79
CA ILE A 67 -7.19 4.25 6.95
C ILE A 67 -6.31 3.01 7.13
N ALA A 68 -6.71 2.09 8.00
CA ALA A 68 -5.93 0.89 8.29
C ALA A 68 -5.64 0.05 7.04
N ARG A 69 -6.65 -0.16 6.20
CA ARG A 69 -6.53 -0.90 4.94
C ARG A 69 -5.68 -0.15 3.92
N ASP A 70 -5.93 1.15 3.75
CA ASP A 70 -5.20 2.02 2.83
C ASP A 70 -3.70 2.00 3.12
N GLN A 71 -3.32 2.31 4.36
CA GLN A 71 -1.92 2.40 4.76
C GLN A 71 -1.20 1.03 4.64
N ASN A 72 -1.86 -0.07 5.01
CA ASN A 72 -1.30 -1.41 4.88
C ASN A 72 -1.13 -1.85 3.42
N ASN A 73 -2.00 -1.42 2.51
CA ASN A 73 -1.89 -1.73 1.09
C ASN A 73 -0.69 -1.02 0.46
N LYS A 74 -0.52 0.27 0.76
CA LYS A 74 0.63 1.06 0.30
C LYS A 74 1.94 0.50 0.85
N ALA A 75 1.99 0.24 2.15
CA ALA A 75 3.14 -0.38 2.80
C ALA A 75 3.54 -1.72 2.17
N THR A 76 2.55 -2.55 1.85
CA THR A 76 2.82 -3.83 1.19
C THR A 76 3.33 -3.63 -0.22
N SER A 77 2.76 -2.70 -0.98
CA SER A 77 3.22 -2.43 -2.34
C SER A 77 4.72 -2.13 -2.36
N VAL A 78 5.16 -1.26 -1.45
CA VAL A 78 6.59 -0.92 -1.26
C VAL A 78 7.42 -2.14 -0.86
N VAL A 79 7.02 -2.86 0.20
CA VAL A 79 7.80 -3.99 0.73
C VAL A 79 7.88 -5.15 -0.26
N GLN A 80 6.79 -5.47 -0.96
CA GLN A 80 6.76 -6.55 -1.93
C GLN A 80 7.56 -6.20 -3.18
N SER A 81 7.42 -4.98 -3.70
CA SER A 81 8.20 -4.55 -4.86
C SER A 81 9.69 -4.60 -4.57
N ALA A 82 10.13 -4.01 -3.46
CA ALA A 82 11.54 -4.01 -3.10
C ALA A 82 12.09 -5.43 -2.83
N ARG A 83 11.29 -6.32 -2.23
CA ARG A 83 11.68 -7.73 -2.03
C ARG A 83 11.86 -8.45 -3.36
N GLN A 84 10.93 -8.28 -4.29
CA GLN A 84 10.99 -8.96 -5.58
C GLN A 84 12.15 -8.44 -6.44
N GLN A 85 12.38 -7.13 -6.44
CA GLN A 85 13.55 -6.54 -7.10
C GLN A 85 14.86 -7.07 -6.52
N ALA A 86 14.95 -7.24 -5.19
CA ALA A 86 16.12 -7.85 -4.56
C ALA A 86 16.34 -9.32 -4.95
N LEU A 87 15.30 -10.00 -5.46
CA LEU A 87 15.38 -11.36 -6.01
C LEU A 87 15.61 -11.37 -7.53
N GLY A 88 15.89 -10.21 -8.14
CA GLY A 88 16.11 -10.09 -9.59
C GLY A 88 14.83 -10.09 -10.43
N ILE A 89 13.66 -10.03 -9.81
CA ILE A 89 12.38 -9.93 -10.52
C ILE A 89 12.19 -8.47 -10.94
N THR A 90 12.04 -8.23 -12.24
CA THR A 90 11.91 -6.89 -12.82
C THR A 90 10.47 -6.54 -13.21
N GLN A 91 9.63 -7.54 -13.45
CA GLN A 91 8.30 -7.38 -14.00
C GLN A 91 7.22 -8.02 -13.12
N GLY A 92 6.03 -7.42 -13.15
CA GLY A 92 4.83 -7.97 -12.55
C GLY A 92 3.67 -7.92 -13.54
N ILE A 93 2.72 -8.83 -13.39
CA ILE A 93 1.42 -8.77 -14.06
C ILE A 93 0.43 -8.13 -13.09
N TRP A 94 -0.14 -7.00 -13.47
CA TRP A 94 -1.14 -6.29 -12.68
C TRP A 94 -2.36 -7.18 -12.43
N LYS A 95 -2.85 -7.19 -11.18
CA LYS A 95 -4.04 -7.92 -10.75
C LYS A 95 -5.03 -6.97 -10.10
N HIS A 96 -6.11 -6.67 -10.81
CA HIS A 96 -7.25 -5.93 -10.28
C HIS A 96 -8.05 -6.82 -9.33
N SER A 97 -8.47 -6.28 -8.18
CA SER A 97 -9.12 -7.09 -7.14
C SER A 97 -10.60 -7.37 -7.40
N HIS A 98 -11.24 -6.60 -8.29
CA HIS A 98 -12.68 -6.67 -8.57
C HIS A 98 -13.60 -6.45 -7.34
N ALA A 99 -13.04 -6.08 -6.18
CA ALA A 99 -13.76 -5.97 -4.92
C ALA A 99 -14.30 -4.56 -4.63
N GLY A 100 -14.03 -3.60 -5.51
CA GLY A 100 -14.54 -2.22 -5.39
C GLY A 100 -15.91 -2.09 -6.05
N LYS A 101 -16.85 -1.39 -5.37
CA LYS A 101 -18.17 -1.09 -5.95
C LYS A 101 -18.05 -0.19 -7.19
N GLU A 102 -17.19 0.82 -7.09
CA GLU A 102 -16.85 1.75 -8.18
C GLU A 102 -15.35 1.60 -8.50
N PRO A 103 -14.96 0.63 -9.34
CA PRO A 103 -13.56 0.42 -9.67
C PRO A 103 -13.04 1.54 -10.59
N ARG A 104 -11.77 1.91 -10.45
CA ARG A 104 -11.12 2.86 -11.38
C ARG A 104 -11.00 2.20 -12.76
N PRO A 105 -11.56 2.78 -13.84
CA PRO A 105 -11.52 2.15 -15.16
C PRO A 105 -10.11 1.88 -15.67
N SER A 106 -9.14 2.74 -15.35
CA SER A 106 -7.72 2.57 -15.68
C SER A 106 -7.13 1.32 -15.01
N HIS A 107 -7.45 1.07 -13.74
CA HIS A 107 -6.98 -0.10 -13.00
C HIS A 107 -7.63 -1.40 -13.49
N VAL A 108 -8.89 -1.35 -13.93
CA VAL A 108 -9.55 -2.49 -14.59
C VAL A 108 -8.86 -2.80 -15.92
N LYS A 109 -8.60 -1.77 -16.74
CA LYS A 109 -7.87 -1.90 -18.01
C LYS A 109 -6.41 -2.32 -17.84
N ALA A 110 -5.83 -2.12 -16.66
CA ALA A 110 -4.49 -2.58 -16.32
C ALA A 110 -4.46 -4.07 -16.01
N ASP A 111 -5.58 -4.69 -15.63
CA ASP A 111 -5.63 -6.09 -15.25
C ASP A 111 -5.04 -7.01 -16.33
N GLY A 112 -4.15 -7.92 -15.91
CA GLY A 112 -3.45 -8.83 -16.81
C GLY A 112 -2.27 -8.21 -17.58
N LYS A 113 -2.04 -6.89 -17.49
CA LYS A 113 -0.90 -6.26 -18.19
C LYS A 113 0.39 -6.32 -17.39
N VAL A 114 1.49 -6.43 -18.12
CA VAL A 114 2.85 -6.40 -17.55
C VAL A 114 3.25 -4.96 -17.23
N PHE A 115 3.95 -4.78 -16.11
CA PHE A 115 4.56 -3.51 -15.71
C PHE A 115 5.93 -3.75 -15.03
N GLU A 116 6.72 -2.69 -14.92
CA GLU A 116 8.04 -2.73 -14.28
C GLU A 116 7.91 -2.51 -12.77
N LEU A 117 8.48 -3.38 -11.94
CA LEU A 117 8.41 -3.26 -10.48
C LEU A 117 9.17 -2.04 -9.94
N SER A 118 10.20 -1.58 -10.65
CA SER A 118 10.99 -0.41 -10.30
C SER A 118 10.26 0.92 -10.51
N LYS A 119 9.17 0.91 -11.30
CA LYS A 119 8.52 2.14 -11.78
C LYS A 119 7.00 2.14 -11.62
N GLY A 120 6.35 0.99 -11.74
CA GLY A 120 4.90 0.88 -11.82
C GLY A 120 4.36 0.90 -13.24
N MET A 121 3.06 1.10 -13.37
CA MET A 121 2.36 1.27 -14.64
C MET A 121 1.93 2.72 -14.80
N TYR A 122 2.04 3.26 -16.02
CA TYR A 122 1.55 4.60 -16.32
C TYR A 122 0.03 4.60 -16.49
N LEU A 123 -0.69 5.15 -15.50
CA LEU A 123 -2.15 5.25 -15.47
C LEU A 123 -2.53 6.68 -15.07
N ASP A 124 -3.56 7.23 -15.72
CA ASP A 124 -4.17 8.52 -15.35
C ASP A 124 -3.14 9.67 -15.20
N GLY A 125 -2.13 9.70 -16.07
CA GLY A 125 -1.10 10.75 -16.09
C GLY A 125 0.06 10.56 -15.11
N LYS A 126 0.16 9.42 -14.41
CA LYS A 126 1.20 9.15 -13.41
C LYS A 126 1.64 7.69 -13.39
N TRP A 127 2.83 7.45 -12.88
CA TRP A 127 3.33 6.10 -12.61
C TRP A 127 2.79 5.64 -11.26
N VAL A 128 2.13 4.48 -11.24
CA VAL A 128 1.51 3.93 -10.04
C VAL A 128 1.83 2.45 -9.88
N MET A 129 2.10 2.05 -8.65
CA MET A 129 2.16 0.65 -8.26
C MET A 129 0.76 0.14 -7.88
N PRO A 130 0.46 -1.16 -8.10
CA PRO A 130 -0.76 -1.74 -7.56
C PRO A 130 -0.80 -1.59 -6.03
N GLY A 131 -1.92 -1.08 -5.52
CA GLY A 131 -2.12 -0.85 -4.09
C GLY A 131 -1.57 0.48 -3.54
N GLU A 132 -0.92 1.29 -4.39
CA GLU A 132 -0.35 2.59 -4.00
C GLU A 132 -1.42 3.68 -3.85
N GLU A 133 -2.41 3.71 -4.74
CA GLU A 133 -3.43 4.74 -4.67
C GLU A 133 -4.41 4.56 -3.51
N ILE A 134 -5.06 5.65 -3.10
CA ILE A 134 -6.00 5.65 -1.97
C ILE A 134 -7.05 4.54 -2.08
N ASN A 135 -7.18 3.72 -1.04
CA ASN A 135 -8.11 2.58 -0.95
C ASN A 135 -8.02 1.59 -2.13
N CYS A 136 -6.90 1.59 -2.86
CA CYS A 136 -6.64 0.62 -3.91
C CYS A 136 -6.42 -0.76 -3.30
N ARG A 137 -7.03 -1.77 -3.92
CA ARG A 137 -6.88 -3.18 -3.52
C ARG A 137 -6.18 -4.01 -4.58
N CYS A 138 -5.66 -3.38 -5.64
CA CYS A 138 -4.92 -4.06 -6.69
C CYS A 138 -3.63 -4.65 -6.13
N THR A 139 -3.19 -5.74 -6.73
CA THR A 139 -1.95 -6.45 -6.42
C THR A 139 -1.26 -6.83 -7.72
N TRP A 140 -0.29 -7.73 -7.68
CA TRP A 140 0.32 -8.28 -8.87
C TRP A 140 0.85 -9.69 -8.65
N SER A 141 1.07 -10.40 -9.75
CA SER A 141 1.84 -11.64 -9.77
C SER A 141 3.24 -11.34 -10.32
N PRO A 142 4.33 -11.75 -9.66
CA PRO A 142 5.67 -11.56 -10.21
C PRO A 142 5.84 -12.38 -11.50
N VAL A 143 6.52 -11.81 -12.50
CA VAL A 143 6.98 -12.56 -13.67
C VAL A 143 8.31 -13.19 -13.32
N ILE A 144 8.32 -14.52 -13.12
CA ILE A 144 9.53 -15.24 -12.72
C ILE A 144 10.30 -15.64 -13.98
N PRO A 145 11.57 -15.21 -14.15
CA PRO A 145 12.39 -15.64 -15.27
C PRO A 145 12.50 -17.17 -15.33
N GLY A 146 12.14 -17.78 -16.46
CA GLY A 146 12.22 -19.24 -16.67
C GLY A 146 11.01 -20.05 -16.20
N LEU A 147 9.96 -19.40 -15.69
CA LEU A 147 8.66 -20.00 -15.35
C LEU A 147 7.56 -19.19 -16.06
N SER A 148 7.45 -19.39 -17.37
CA SER A 148 6.44 -18.78 -18.24
C SER A 148 5.96 -19.78 -19.28
#